data_AF-A0A7S4JAX3-F1
#
_entry.id   AF-A0A7S4JAX3-F1
#
_cell.length_a   1.000
_cell.length_b   1.000
_cell.length_c   1.000
_cell.angle_alpha   90.00
_cell.angle_beta   90.00
_cell.angle_gamma   90.00
#
_symmetry.space_group_name_H-M   'P 1'
#
loop_
_entity.id
_entity.type
_entity.pdbx_description
1 polymer ?
#
loop_
_entity_poly.entity_id
_entity_poly.type
_entity_poly.pdbx_seq_one_letter_code
_entity_poly.pdbx_strand_id
1 'polypeptide(L)'
;RRRRRRRRSRRKTMIRALRSTSALTGRTAAFRRPLCLPRGTAASCDNAVDVSSPPSSKRLGTVETSRSPTDGFAASSSYFRREYRPSRSLRTSSASSTHRHHRHLGETPSSSKLVPTAHEALTSLTNRGGGASPLFPGATVAVGGFGLSGTPETLLNALSDDGFPMEAKELTVVSLTAGVDEFALGKLVESGRIKRFVSSYVGENKNFESMFFGGELEVELTPQGTIAARLRAAGAGIPAFYTPTGAGTIYAEGGIPIKYKSDGSMIPEIESPPREVREFPDRDGITRKYVMEEALHADVSLVKAWKADTRGNLVFRGTARNANPDCAMAGRVCIAEAEEIVEAGELSPDEIHLPGVYVHRLIHAADNEKRIERLKVTAPDENGDKAKVIGGGRGRIMRRTAREFKDGMYVNLGIGMPTLASNFVPDNVRIELQAENGLMGIGPYPSPDHADPDYVNAGKETITAIPGASSFASSDSFAMIRGGHLDLTVLGALQASSNGDLASWIVPGKLLKGMGGAMDLVGSPGSRVVVTMDHVARDGTPKLLDECTLPLTGRGVVDRIITDMGVFDVDKEGRNGGGM
;
A
#
# COMPACT_ATOMS: atom_id res chain seq x y z
N ARG A 1 35.20 21.03 -21.36
CA ARG A 1 34.39 22.22 -21.78
C ARG A 1 33.90 22.24 -23.25
N ARG A 2 34.66 21.83 -24.29
CA ARG A 2 34.22 21.94 -25.72
C ARG A 2 32.94 21.15 -26.10
N ARG A 3 32.66 19.97 -25.50
CA ARG A 3 31.41 19.19 -25.78
C ARG A 3 30.11 19.91 -25.36
N ARG A 4 30.10 20.76 -24.32
CA ARG A 4 28.89 21.52 -23.87
C ARG A 4 28.42 22.57 -24.91
N ARG A 5 29.30 23.10 -25.78
CA ARG A 5 28.90 24.08 -26.82
C ARG A 5 28.11 23.43 -27.98
N ARG A 6 28.43 22.19 -28.40
CA ARG A 6 27.69 21.50 -29.49
C ARG A 6 26.25 21.13 -29.11
N ARG A 7 25.97 20.73 -27.86
CA ARG A 7 24.58 20.45 -27.40
C ARG A 7 23.68 21.69 -27.34
N ARG A 8 24.20 22.88 -26.99
CA ARG A 8 23.42 24.15 -27.00
C ARG A 8 23.04 24.65 -28.41
N SER A 9 23.80 24.28 -29.44
CA SER A 9 23.49 24.65 -30.84
C SER A 9 22.24 23.91 -31.35
N ARG A 10 22.17 22.58 -31.18
CA ARG A 10 21.03 21.77 -31.66
C ARG A 10 19.68 22.16 -31.02
N ARG A 11 19.66 22.51 -29.72
CA ARG A 11 18.43 22.98 -29.04
C ARG A 11 17.87 24.30 -29.62
N LYS A 12 18.70 25.20 -30.15
CA LYS A 12 18.20 26.47 -30.74
C LYS A 12 17.54 26.28 -32.11
N THR A 13 17.96 25.29 -32.91
CA THR A 13 17.37 25.04 -34.23
C THR A 13 15.96 24.45 -34.11
N MET A 14 15.75 23.52 -33.16
CA MET A 14 14.48 22.83 -32.97
C MET A 14 13.36 23.76 -32.47
N ILE A 15 13.67 24.70 -31.56
CA ILE A 15 12.72 25.70 -31.05
C ILE A 15 12.28 26.70 -32.14
N ARG A 16 13.08 26.87 -33.21
CA ARG A 16 12.75 27.80 -34.30
C ARG A 16 11.78 27.20 -35.33
N ALA A 17 11.71 25.87 -35.44
CA ALA A 17 10.79 25.16 -36.33
C ALA A 17 9.36 25.06 -35.76
N LEU A 18 9.21 25.05 -34.43
CA LEU A 18 7.91 24.94 -33.74
C LEU A 18 7.16 26.29 -33.59
N ARG A 19 7.69 27.39 -34.15
CA ARG A 19 7.08 28.73 -34.10
C ARG A 19 6.61 29.28 -35.45
N SER A 20 6.67 28.49 -36.52
CA SER A 20 6.33 28.94 -37.89
C SER A 20 5.07 28.31 -38.49
N THR A 21 4.23 27.65 -37.69
CA THR A 21 3.02 26.94 -38.16
C THR A 21 1.70 27.40 -37.51
N SER A 22 1.70 28.52 -36.78
CA SER A 22 0.50 29.05 -36.09
C SER A 22 0.08 30.45 -36.56
N ALA A 23 0.15 30.72 -37.87
CA ALA A 23 -0.21 32.02 -38.44
C ALA A 23 -0.70 31.92 -39.90
N LEU A 24 -1.89 31.34 -40.08
CA LEU A 24 -2.77 31.28 -41.28
C LEU A 24 -3.82 30.19 -40.91
N THR A 25 -5.13 30.39 -40.89
CA THR A 25 -5.98 31.40 -41.52
C THR A 25 -7.14 31.82 -40.61
N GLY A 26 -7.58 33.07 -40.74
CA GLY A 26 -8.89 33.49 -40.27
C GLY A 26 -9.60 34.23 -41.40
N ARG A 27 -10.79 33.76 -41.81
CA ARG A 27 -11.75 34.54 -42.60
C ARG A 27 -13.17 34.00 -42.45
N THR A 28 -14.08 34.96 -42.37
CA THR A 28 -15.53 34.82 -42.14
C THR A 28 -16.30 34.29 -43.35
N ALA A 29 -17.36 33.52 -43.10
CA ALA A 29 -18.54 33.45 -43.96
C ALA A 29 -19.78 33.14 -43.12
N ALA A 30 -20.93 33.68 -43.50
CA ALA A 30 -22.21 33.53 -42.79
C ALA A 30 -23.20 32.66 -43.58
N PHE A 31 -24.41 32.54 -43.01
CA PHE A 31 -25.72 32.25 -43.64
C PHE A 31 -26.33 30.83 -43.64
N ARG A 32 -27.60 30.84 -43.16
CA ARG A 32 -28.79 30.01 -43.45
C ARG A 32 -29.12 28.76 -42.61
N ARG A 33 -30.32 28.86 -41.99
CA ARG A 33 -31.21 27.77 -41.55
C ARG A 33 -31.85 27.04 -42.75
N PRO A 34 -32.39 25.84 -42.55
CA PRO A 34 -33.86 25.67 -42.43
C PRO A 34 -34.25 24.89 -41.14
N LEU A 35 -35.43 24.99 -40.50
CA LEU A 35 -36.86 25.05 -40.87
C LEU A 35 -37.59 23.68 -40.98
N CYS A 36 -38.18 23.27 -39.85
CA CYS A 36 -39.42 22.50 -39.59
C CYS A 36 -39.88 21.26 -40.41
N LEU A 37 -40.04 20.12 -39.69
CA LEU A 37 -41.28 19.27 -39.51
C LEU A 37 -41.94 18.58 -40.76
N PRO A 38 -42.91 17.62 -40.64
CA PRO A 38 -43.68 17.16 -39.45
C PRO A 38 -43.94 15.63 -39.26
N ARG A 39 -44.56 15.34 -38.08
CA ARG A 39 -45.47 14.25 -37.62
C ARG A 39 -45.98 13.11 -38.54
N GLY A 40 -46.19 11.94 -37.92
CA GLY A 40 -47.24 10.93 -38.20
C GLY A 40 -46.94 9.61 -37.45
N THR A 41 -47.61 9.15 -36.37
CA THR A 41 -49.01 8.73 -36.06
C THR A 41 -49.37 7.25 -36.30
N ALA A 42 -49.63 6.57 -35.17
CA ALA A 42 -50.69 5.56 -34.93
C ALA A 42 -50.67 4.14 -35.57
N ALA A 43 -50.67 3.12 -34.69
CA ALA A 43 -51.54 1.90 -34.64
C ALA A 43 -50.85 0.88 -33.69
N SER A 44 -51.34 0.51 -32.50
CA SER A 44 -52.60 -0.17 -32.11
C SER A 44 -52.75 -1.59 -32.68
N CYS A 45 -52.68 -2.59 -31.81
CA CYS A 45 -53.55 -3.78 -31.82
C CYS A 45 -53.52 -4.45 -30.43
N ASP A 46 -54.68 -4.91 -29.98
CA ASP A 46 -54.94 -5.38 -28.62
C ASP A 46 -54.65 -6.87 -28.41
N ASN A 47 -54.52 -7.30 -27.15
CA ASN A 47 -55.53 -8.18 -26.56
C ASN A 47 -55.38 -8.31 -25.02
N ALA A 48 -56.52 -8.26 -24.32
CA ALA A 48 -56.70 -8.77 -22.95
C ALA A 48 -56.75 -10.33 -22.97
N VAL A 49 -56.90 -11.13 -21.92
CA VAL A 49 -57.51 -11.05 -20.56
C VAL A 49 -56.77 -12.11 -19.67
N ASP A 50 -56.97 -12.33 -18.36
CA ASP A 50 -57.98 -11.86 -17.38
C ASP A 50 -57.41 -11.82 -15.93
N VAL A 51 -58.26 -11.53 -14.95
CA VAL A 51 -58.00 -11.43 -13.50
C VAL A 51 -58.30 -12.74 -12.75
N SER A 52 -57.52 -13.08 -11.71
CA SER A 52 -58.06 -13.72 -10.49
C SER A 52 -57.11 -13.61 -9.28
N SER A 53 -57.71 -13.51 -8.09
CA SER A 53 -57.06 -13.20 -6.80
C SER A 53 -56.93 -14.46 -5.91
N PRO A 54 -56.21 -14.42 -4.75
CA PRO A 54 -55.70 -15.61 -4.07
C PRO A 54 -56.66 -16.21 -3.03
N PRO A 55 -56.39 -17.43 -2.51
CA PRO A 55 -57.03 -17.96 -1.33
C PRO A 55 -56.23 -17.69 -0.03
N SER A 56 -56.95 -17.71 1.08
CA SER A 56 -56.52 -17.28 2.41
C SER A 56 -56.26 -18.45 3.40
N SER A 57 -55.68 -18.06 4.53
CA SER A 57 -55.46 -18.81 5.78
C SER A 57 -56.47 -19.89 6.21
N LYS A 58 -55.98 -20.89 6.96
CA LYS A 58 -56.69 -21.46 8.12
C LYS A 58 -55.75 -22.14 9.14
N ARG A 59 -56.26 -22.33 10.36
CA ARG A 59 -55.54 -22.69 11.59
C ARG A 59 -55.74 -24.16 12.03
N LEU A 60 -54.86 -24.59 12.94
CA LEU A 60 -55.09 -25.51 14.09
C LEU A 60 -55.34 -27.01 13.83
N GLY A 61 -54.66 -27.83 14.63
CA GLY A 61 -54.86 -29.28 14.72
C GLY A 61 -53.91 -29.95 15.73
N THR A 62 -54.29 -29.98 17.01
CA THR A 62 -53.62 -30.74 18.09
C THR A 62 -54.35 -32.06 18.36
N VAL A 63 -53.65 -33.21 18.38
CA VAL A 63 -54.09 -34.44 19.09
C VAL A 63 -52.86 -35.16 19.67
N GLU A 64 -53.05 -35.83 20.80
CA GLU A 64 -52.01 -36.35 21.70
C GLU A 64 -51.68 -37.85 21.57
N THR A 65 -50.55 -38.24 22.19
CA THR A 65 -50.24 -39.54 22.83
C THR A 65 -50.13 -40.84 22.02
N SER A 66 -48.93 -41.45 22.11
CA SER A 66 -48.78 -42.78 22.76
C SER A 66 -47.36 -42.94 23.35
N ARG A 67 -47.11 -44.04 24.07
CA ARG A 67 -46.11 -44.15 25.17
C ARG A 67 -44.68 -44.57 24.76
N SER A 68 -43.77 -44.28 25.70
CA SER A 68 -42.35 -44.65 25.89
C SER A 68 -42.05 -46.18 25.87
N PRO A 69 -40.77 -46.68 25.95
CA PRO A 69 -39.58 -46.04 26.56
C PRO A 69 -38.16 -46.33 25.96
N THR A 70 -37.13 -45.82 26.67
CA THR A 70 -35.67 -46.14 26.64
C THR A 70 -34.94 -45.94 25.29
N ASP A 71 -33.93 -45.08 25.14
CA ASP A 71 -32.69 -45.01 25.95
C ASP A 71 -32.12 -43.59 26.08
N GLY A 72 -31.36 -43.34 27.15
CA GLY A 72 -30.69 -42.07 27.41
C GLY A 72 -29.18 -42.14 27.19
N PHE A 73 -28.62 -41.20 26.43
CA PHE A 73 -27.18 -40.92 26.41
C PHE A 73 -26.91 -39.51 26.94
N ALA A 74 -26.33 -39.47 28.14
CA ALA A 74 -25.86 -38.23 28.76
C ALA A 74 -24.47 -37.85 28.23
N ALA A 75 -24.21 -36.55 28.15
CA ALA A 75 -22.89 -36.02 27.82
C ALA A 75 -21.88 -36.31 28.95
N SER A 76 -20.63 -36.60 28.59
CA SER A 76 -19.51 -36.68 29.54
C SER A 76 -18.37 -35.77 29.10
N SER A 77 -18.15 -34.71 29.89
CA SER A 77 -16.92 -33.91 29.82
C SER A 77 -15.88 -34.53 30.76
N SER A 78 -14.74 -34.95 30.21
CA SER A 78 -13.65 -35.57 30.98
C SER A 78 -12.52 -34.57 31.26
N TYR A 79 -12.67 -33.81 32.34
CA TYR A 79 -11.57 -33.06 32.94
C TYR A 79 -10.48 -34.03 33.46
N PHE A 80 -9.27 -33.95 32.91
CA PHE A 80 -8.12 -34.69 33.43
C PHE A 80 -7.56 -34.01 34.70
N ARG A 81 -8.08 -34.39 35.87
CA ARG A 81 -7.53 -33.99 37.18
C ARG A 81 -6.66 -35.12 37.73
N ARG A 82 -5.33 -35.00 37.61
CA ARG A 82 -4.40 -36.05 38.06
C ARG A 82 -4.01 -35.79 39.52
N GLU A 83 -4.51 -36.64 40.43
CA GLU A 83 -4.15 -36.58 41.85
C GLU A 83 -2.69 -36.98 42.09
N TYR A 84 -2.07 -36.32 43.08
CA TYR A 84 -0.69 -36.58 43.49
C TYR A 84 -0.67 -37.45 44.75
N ARG A 85 -0.25 -38.72 44.66
CA ARG A 85 0.02 -39.59 45.82
C ARG A 85 1.53 -39.64 46.09
N PRO A 86 1.98 -39.41 47.34
CA PRO A 86 3.40 -39.51 47.69
C PRO A 86 3.80 -40.97 47.95
N SER A 87 4.85 -41.46 47.30
CA SER A 87 5.44 -42.76 47.59
C SER A 87 6.94 -42.67 47.89
N ARG A 88 7.25 -42.79 49.18
CA ARG A 88 8.48 -43.31 49.84
C ARG A 88 9.86 -42.94 49.29
N SER A 89 10.69 -42.50 50.23
CA SER A 89 12.13 -42.32 50.12
C SER A 89 12.89 -43.55 49.60
N LEU A 90 13.79 -43.33 48.65
CA LEU A 90 14.96 -44.18 48.41
C LEU A 90 16.25 -43.35 48.47
N ARG A 91 17.35 -44.05 48.73
CA ARG A 91 18.55 -43.47 49.36
C ARG A 91 19.39 -42.60 48.43
N THR A 92 20.10 -41.68 49.06
CA THR A 92 21.19 -40.87 48.50
C THR A 92 22.25 -41.73 47.80
N SER A 93 22.55 -41.43 46.54
CA SER A 93 23.85 -41.68 45.92
C SER A 93 24.36 -40.38 45.32
N SER A 94 25.56 -39.97 45.73
CA SER A 94 26.19 -38.73 45.30
C SER A 94 26.77 -38.88 43.90
N ALA A 95 25.94 -38.68 42.87
CA ALA A 95 26.42 -38.48 41.51
C ALA A 95 26.74 -36.99 41.30
N SER A 96 28.01 -36.67 41.06
CA SER A 96 28.44 -35.31 40.73
C SER A 96 27.95 -34.92 39.33
N SER A 97 26.70 -34.47 39.25
CA SER A 97 26.14 -33.82 38.06
C SER A 97 26.84 -32.48 37.85
N THR A 98 27.95 -32.50 37.11
CA THR A 98 28.51 -31.27 36.55
C THR A 98 27.52 -30.73 35.53
N HIS A 99 26.65 -29.81 35.96
CA HIS A 99 25.95 -28.95 35.02
C HIS A 99 27.00 -28.19 34.21
N ARG A 100 27.28 -28.68 33.00
CA ARG A 100 27.81 -27.85 31.93
C ARG A 100 26.72 -26.85 31.56
N HIS A 101 26.55 -25.83 32.39
CA HIS A 101 26.03 -24.54 31.94
C HIS A 101 26.78 -24.19 30.66
N HIS A 102 26.05 -23.63 29.70
CA HIS A 102 26.57 -23.24 28.39
C HIS A 102 27.99 -22.69 28.55
N ARG A 103 28.98 -23.39 28.00
CA ARG A 103 30.33 -22.82 27.88
C ARG A 103 30.13 -21.58 27.02
N HIS A 104 30.10 -20.40 27.65
CA HIS A 104 30.36 -19.18 26.93
C HIS A 104 31.70 -19.40 26.24
N LEU A 105 31.65 -19.47 24.92
CA LEU A 105 32.78 -19.11 24.08
C LEU A 105 33.13 -17.70 24.55
N GLY A 106 34.24 -17.58 25.29
CA GLY A 106 34.63 -16.34 25.93
C GLY A 106 34.77 -15.24 24.88
N GLU A 107 34.28 -14.05 25.22
CA GLU A 107 34.34 -12.77 24.48
C GLU A 107 35.10 -12.80 23.14
N THR A 108 34.58 -13.51 22.16
CA THR A 108 34.86 -13.22 20.75
C THR A 108 33.90 -12.12 20.36
N PRO A 109 34.32 -10.83 20.31
CA PRO A 109 33.47 -9.82 19.73
C PRO A 109 33.11 -10.25 18.31
N SER A 110 31.82 -10.43 18.08
CA SER A 110 31.25 -10.56 16.73
C SER A 110 31.81 -9.40 15.92
N SER A 111 32.63 -9.70 14.90
CA SER A 111 33.35 -8.68 14.13
C SER A 111 32.39 -7.59 13.67
N SER A 112 32.77 -6.32 13.86
CA SER A 112 31.95 -5.18 13.47
C SER A 112 31.55 -5.27 12.00
N LYS A 113 30.30 -4.95 11.71
CA LYS A 113 29.75 -4.92 10.34
C LYS A 113 29.92 -3.56 9.66
N LEU A 114 30.51 -2.60 10.36
CA LEU A 114 30.72 -1.24 9.88
C LEU A 114 31.72 -1.22 8.71
N VAL A 115 31.31 -0.64 7.59
CA VAL A 115 32.13 -0.37 6.41
C VAL A 115 32.34 1.14 6.31
N PRO A 116 33.55 1.65 5.98
CA PRO A 116 33.83 3.09 5.99
C PRO A 116 32.93 3.96 5.12
N THR A 117 32.48 3.48 3.96
CA THR A 117 31.66 4.28 3.02
C THR A 117 30.62 3.44 2.29
N ALA A 118 29.53 4.08 1.84
CA ALA A 118 28.55 3.47 0.94
C ALA A 118 29.17 2.96 -0.37
N HIS A 119 30.12 3.70 -0.96
CA HIS A 119 30.77 3.30 -2.20
C HIS A 119 31.59 2.01 -2.01
N GLU A 120 32.29 1.84 -0.88
CA GLU A 120 32.99 0.61 -0.52
C GLU A 120 32.03 -0.55 -0.22
N ALA A 121 30.95 -0.28 0.53
CA ALA A 121 29.94 -1.28 0.86
C ALA A 121 29.24 -1.84 -0.39
N LEU A 122 28.95 -1.00 -1.38
CA LEU A 122 28.36 -1.38 -2.67
C LEU A 122 29.40 -2.00 -3.62
N THR A 123 30.60 -1.43 -3.72
CA THR A 123 31.67 -1.93 -4.61
C THR A 123 32.14 -3.31 -4.19
N SER A 124 32.14 -3.63 -2.89
CA SER A 124 32.43 -4.97 -2.39
C SER A 124 31.31 -5.99 -2.65
N LEU A 125 30.20 -5.60 -3.30
CA LEU A 125 29.24 -6.51 -3.94
C LEU A 125 29.53 -6.73 -5.43
N THR A 126 30.42 -5.96 -6.06
CA THR A 126 30.83 -6.14 -7.47
C THR A 126 31.99 -7.12 -7.59
N ASN A 127 32.23 -7.70 -8.77
CA ASN A 127 33.12 -8.86 -8.89
C ASN A 127 34.61 -8.49 -8.82
N ARG A 128 35.20 -8.53 -7.61
CA ARG A 128 36.62 -8.25 -7.37
C ARG A 128 37.44 -9.46 -6.87
N GLY A 129 36.87 -10.66 -6.84
CA GLY A 129 37.49 -11.81 -6.15
C GLY A 129 37.09 -13.22 -6.62
N GLY A 130 36.46 -13.38 -7.79
CA GLY A 130 36.20 -14.71 -8.37
C GLY A 130 34.95 -15.45 -7.86
N GLY A 131 34.18 -14.84 -6.96
CA GLY A 131 32.82 -15.29 -6.61
C GLY A 131 31.76 -14.72 -7.56
N ALA A 132 30.50 -15.13 -7.38
CA ALA A 132 29.38 -14.47 -8.04
C ALA A 132 29.07 -13.13 -7.34
N SER A 133 29.11 -12.03 -8.09
CA SER A 133 28.67 -10.69 -7.66
C SER A 133 27.19 -10.72 -7.27
N PRO A 134 26.78 -10.29 -6.05
CA PRO A 134 25.37 -10.07 -5.73
C PRO A 134 24.77 -8.89 -6.51
N LEU A 135 25.57 -7.91 -6.92
CA LEU A 135 25.13 -6.75 -7.70
C LEU A 135 25.54 -6.93 -9.18
N PHE A 136 24.98 -7.95 -9.82
CA PHE A 136 25.20 -8.32 -11.21
C PHE A 136 24.20 -7.62 -12.17
N PRO A 137 24.46 -7.60 -13.50
CA PRO A 137 23.48 -7.08 -14.46
C PRO A 137 22.17 -7.85 -14.40
N GLY A 138 21.05 -7.16 -14.14
CA GLY A 138 19.75 -7.80 -13.92
C GLY A 138 19.42 -8.19 -12.47
N ALA A 139 20.30 -7.91 -11.51
CA ALA A 139 20.05 -8.19 -10.09
C ALA A 139 18.78 -7.51 -9.56
N THR A 140 18.11 -8.18 -8.63
CA THR A 140 16.95 -7.64 -7.91
C THR A 140 17.42 -6.90 -6.67
N VAL A 141 17.09 -5.60 -6.59
CA VAL A 141 17.47 -4.71 -5.48
C VAL A 141 16.23 -4.25 -4.74
N ALA A 142 16.04 -4.73 -3.50
CA ALA A 142 14.98 -4.25 -2.63
C ALA A 142 15.43 -2.98 -1.89
N VAL A 143 14.59 -1.94 -1.93
CA VAL A 143 14.90 -0.61 -1.38
C VAL A 143 13.81 -0.25 -0.37
N GLY A 144 14.19 -0.10 0.89
CA GLY A 144 13.29 0.37 1.95
C GLY A 144 12.92 1.85 1.81
N GLY A 145 11.93 2.28 2.58
CA GLY A 145 11.38 3.64 2.54
C GLY A 145 9.94 3.73 2.04
N PHE A 146 9.31 4.88 2.31
CA PHE A 146 7.97 5.22 1.86
C PHE A 146 7.91 6.71 1.45
N GLY A 147 7.78 6.96 0.15
CA GLY A 147 8.07 8.27 -0.42
C GLY A 147 9.55 8.62 -0.19
N LEU A 148 9.80 9.63 0.63
CA LEU A 148 11.15 10.03 1.07
C LEU A 148 11.46 9.59 2.51
N SER A 149 10.47 9.15 3.28
CA SER A 149 10.64 8.80 4.70
C SER A 149 11.26 7.41 4.85
N GLY A 150 12.41 7.33 5.53
CA GLY A 150 13.16 6.08 5.68
C GLY A 150 13.75 5.54 4.38
N THR A 151 13.99 6.39 3.39
CA THR A 151 14.65 6.00 2.13
C THR A 151 16.19 6.05 2.31
N PRO A 152 16.97 5.03 1.88
CA PRO A 152 18.43 4.98 2.08
C PRO A 152 19.16 5.88 1.07
N GLU A 153 19.10 7.18 1.30
CA GLU A 153 19.60 8.19 0.37
C GLU A 153 21.11 8.13 0.14
N THR A 154 21.93 7.81 1.15
CA THR A 154 23.38 7.75 1.00
C THR A 154 23.82 6.57 0.13
N LEU A 155 23.23 5.40 0.32
CA LEU A 155 23.44 4.22 -0.53
C LEU A 155 22.92 4.44 -1.96
N LEU A 156 21.74 5.04 -2.13
CA LEU A 156 21.17 5.30 -3.46
C LEU A 156 21.97 6.35 -4.24
N ASN A 157 22.44 7.41 -3.56
CA ASN A 157 23.34 8.41 -4.16
C ASN A 157 24.64 7.74 -4.65
N ALA A 158 25.24 6.84 -3.87
CA ALA A 158 26.46 6.14 -4.25
C ALA A 158 26.27 5.13 -5.40
N LEU A 159 25.11 4.45 -5.47
CA LEU A 159 24.76 3.55 -6.57
C LEU A 159 24.45 4.29 -7.88
N SER A 160 23.89 5.50 -7.78
CA SER A 160 23.51 6.34 -8.93
C SER A 160 24.68 7.09 -9.57
N ASP A 161 25.86 7.11 -8.94
CA ASP A 161 27.04 7.84 -9.42
C ASP A 161 27.47 7.38 -10.84
N ASP A 162 27.80 8.35 -11.70
CA ASP A 162 28.45 8.14 -13.02
C ASP A 162 29.75 7.33 -12.89
N GLY A 163 30.44 7.42 -11.73
CA GLY A 163 31.66 6.69 -11.41
C GLY A 163 31.44 5.26 -10.87
N PHE A 164 30.22 4.87 -10.50
CA PHE A 164 29.94 3.55 -9.94
C PHE A 164 30.00 2.46 -11.03
N PRO A 165 30.51 1.23 -10.77
CA PRO A 165 30.69 0.20 -11.79
C PRO A 165 29.46 -0.05 -12.68
N MET A 166 29.69 -0.17 -13.99
CA MET A 166 28.65 -0.40 -15.00
C MET A 166 28.06 -1.82 -15.00
N GLU A 167 28.58 -2.72 -14.15
CA GLU A 167 28.00 -4.05 -13.89
C GLU A 167 26.65 -3.94 -13.17
N ALA A 168 26.46 -2.92 -12.33
CA ALA A 168 25.19 -2.61 -11.69
C ALA A 168 24.27 -1.85 -12.68
N LYS A 169 23.66 -2.61 -13.59
CA LYS A 169 22.74 -2.12 -14.62
C LYS A 169 21.61 -3.13 -14.88
N GLU A 170 20.62 -2.72 -15.65
CA GLU A 170 19.43 -3.51 -15.99
C GLU A 170 18.69 -4.04 -14.75
N LEU A 171 18.82 -3.33 -13.63
CA LEU A 171 18.36 -3.76 -12.30
C LEU A 171 16.83 -3.89 -12.25
N THR A 172 16.36 -4.86 -11.47
CA THR A 172 14.96 -4.90 -11.02
C THR A 172 14.89 -4.26 -9.64
N VAL A 173 14.35 -3.05 -9.54
CA VAL A 173 14.24 -2.33 -8.26
C VAL A 173 12.86 -2.58 -7.66
N VAL A 174 12.83 -3.04 -6.41
CA VAL A 174 11.60 -3.25 -5.62
C VAL A 174 11.53 -2.16 -4.56
N SER A 175 10.46 -1.38 -4.54
CA SER A 175 10.20 -0.40 -3.48
C SER A 175 8.69 -0.14 -3.36
N LEU A 176 8.19 0.26 -2.19
CA LEU A 176 6.76 0.62 -2.07
C LEU A 176 6.38 1.81 -2.97
N THR A 177 7.33 2.72 -3.22
CA THR A 177 7.08 3.95 -3.99
C THR A 177 8.27 4.34 -4.87
N ALA A 178 8.06 5.04 -5.98
CA ALA A 178 9.15 5.46 -6.89
C ALA A 178 9.88 6.77 -6.50
N GLY A 179 9.68 7.30 -5.30
CA GLY A 179 10.31 8.55 -4.82
C GLY A 179 9.85 9.80 -5.60
N VAL A 180 10.77 10.75 -5.79
CA VAL A 180 10.57 11.99 -6.57
C VAL A 180 11.76 12.25 -7.49
N ASP A 181 11.56 13.07 -8.53
CA ASP A 181 12.62 13.52 -9.46
C ASP A 181 13.86 14.07 -8.69
N GLU A 182 15.06 13.76 -9.19
CA GLU A 182 16.37 14.25 -8.74
C GLU A 182 16.74 13.92 -7.27
N PHE A 183 16.03 13.01 -6.59
CA PHE A 183 16.33 12.60 -5.20
C PHE A 183 16.25 11.08 -4.97
N ALA A 184 17.27 10.50 -4.33
CA ALA A 184 17.36 9.08 -3.97
C ALA A 184 16.97 8.13 -5.12
N LEU A 185 15.81 7.49 -5.06
CA LEU A 185 15.30 6.61 -6.12
C LEU A 185 15.14 7.32 -7.48
N GLY A 186 14.79 8.61 -7.51
CA GLY A 186 14.73 9.40 -8.75
C GLY A 186 16.07 9.47 -9.47
N LYS A 187 17.17 9.68 -8.73
CA LYS A 187 18.54 9.67 -9.28
C LYS A 187 18.90 8.30 -9.85
N LEU A 188 18.42 7.21 -9.24
CA LEU A 188 18.68 5.85 -9.74
C LEU A 188 17.92 5.57 -11.05
N VAL A 189 16.68 6.07 -11.18
CA VAL A 189 15.92 6.08 -12.44
C VAL A 189 16.67 6.89 -13.51
N GLU A 190 17.09 8.11 -13.16
CA GLU A 190 17.82 9.03 -14.05
C GLU A 190 19.19 8.51 -14.51
N SER A 191 19.86 7.68 -13.69
CA SER A 191 21.15 7.06 -14.04
C SER A 191 21.05 5.99 -15.14
N GLY A 192 19.83 5.58 -15.55
CA GLY A 192 19.62 4.57 -16.59
C GLY A 192 20.05 3.15 -16.18
N ARG A 193 20.20 2.89 -14.87
CA ARG A 193 20.61 1.57 -14.33
C ARG A 193 19.45 0.61 -14.12
N ILE A 194 18.21 1.10 -14.10
CA ILE A 194 17.00 0.30 -13.86
C ILE A 194 16.43 -0.21 -15.19
N LYS A 195 16.09 -1.50 -15.25
CA LYS A 195 15.26 -2.09 -16.32
C LYS A 195 13.80 -2.20 -15.88
N ARG A 196 13.57 -2.68 -14.65
CA ARG A 196 12.24 -2.95 -14.11
C ARG A 196 12.08 -2.31 -12.73
N PHE A 197 10.89 -1.79 -12.47
CA PHE A 197 10.49 -1.27 -11.17
C PHE A 197 9.23 -2.01 -10.67
N VAL A 198 9.28 -2.60 -9.48
CA VAL A 198 8.11 -3.20 -8.81
C VAL A 198 7.67 -2.24 -7.71
N SER A 199 6.46 -1.70 -7.80
CA SER A 199 5.95 -0.66 -6.89
C SER A 199 4.43 -0.63 -6.80
N SER A 200 3.91 -0.13 -5.68
CA SER A 200 2.46 0.09 -5.51
C SER A 200 2.02 1.46 -6.00
N TYR A 201 2.93 2.44 -5.99
CA TYR A 201 2.61 3.82 -6.26
C TYR A 201 3.79 4.56 -6.90
N VAL A 202 3.57 5.08 -8.11
CA VAL A 202 4.60 5.80 -8.89
C VAL A 202 4.80 7.24 -8.40
N GLY A 203 3.78 7.84 -7.80
CA GLY A 203 3.91 9.15 -7.15
C GLY A 203 3.87 10.33 -8.12
N GLU A 204 4.74 11.32 -7.86
CA GLU A 204 4.85 12.56 -8.63
C GLU A 204 6.19 12.62 -9.40
N ASN A 205 6.68 11.45 -9.86
CA ASN A 205 7.92 11.32 -10.62
C ASN A 205 7.61 11.35 -12.13
N LYS A 206 7.81 12.51 -12.77
CA LYS A 206 7.40 12.73 -14.17
C LYS A 206 8.36 12.09 -15.15
N ASN A 207 9.63 11.94 -14.76
CA ASN A 207 10.61 11.26 -15.59
C ASN A 207 10.26 9.77 -15.69
N PHE A 208 9.92 9.14 -14.58
CA PHE A 208 9.46 7.75 -14.50
C PHE A 208 8.20 7.51 -15.36
N GLU A 209 7.16 8.36 -15.22
CA GLU A 209 5.97 8.27 -16.09
C GLU A 209 6.34 8.34 -17.58
N SER A 210 7.22 9.29 -17.95
CA SER A 210 7.68 9.45 -19.33
C SER A 210 8.48 8.25 -19.84
N MET A 211 9.35 7.66 -19.03
CA MET A 211 10.15 6.49 -19.41
C MET A 211 9.27 5.23 -19.57
N PHE A 212 8.27 5.06 -18.70
CA PHE A 212 7.34 3.93 -18.79
C PHE A 212 6.46 4.00 -20.05
N PHE A 213 5.82 5.15 -20.31
CA PHE A 213 5.02 5.33 -21.53
C PHE A 213 5.86 5.40 -22.81
N GLY A 214 7.14 5.75 -22.71
CA GLY A 214 8.12 5.67 -23.80
C GLY A 214 8.67 4.27 -24.06
N GLY A 215 8.33 3.27 -23.24
CA GLY A 215 8.85 1.90 -23.37
C GLY A 215 10.31 1.71 -22.95
N GLU A 216 10.88 2.69 -22.24
CA GLU A 216 12.27 2.67 -21.73
C GLU A 216 12.39 1.98 -20.36
N LEU A 217 11.29 1.89 -19.61
CA LEU A 217 11.22 1.31 -18.26
C LEU A 217 10.08 0.28 -18.16
N GLU A 218 10.33 -0.87 -17.54
CA GLU A 218 9.29 -1.84 -17.17
C GLU A 218 8.75 -1.49 -15.76
N VAL A 219 7.43 -1.53 -15.54
CA VAL A 219 6.78 -1.18 -14.27
C VAL A 219 5.74 -2.23 -13.88
N GLU A 220 6.02 -3.01 -12.85
CA GLU A 220 5.09 -4.00 -12.28
C GLU A 220 4.31 -3.38 -11.12
N LEU A 221 3.09 -2.93 -11.39
CA LEU A 221 2.19 -2.38 -10.37
C LEU A 221 1.64 -3.49 -9.47
N THR A 222 2.02 -3.44 -8.19
CA THR A 222 1.70 -4.46 -7.17
C THR A 222 1.12 -3.80 -5.92
N PRO A 223 -0.03 -4.26 -5.37
CA PRO A 223 -0.60 -3.71 -4.13
C PRO A 223 0.41 -3.59 -3.00
N GLN A 224 0.36 -2.49 -2.25
CA GLN A 224 1.41 -2.14 -1.28
C GLN A 224 1.56 -3.19 -0.18
N GLY A 225 0.44 -3.71 0.32
CA GLY A 225 0.47 -4.79 1.29
C GLY A 225 0.94 -6.11 0.71
N THR A 226 0.70 -6.36 -0.58
CA THR A 226 1.22 -7.52 -1.28
C THR A 226 2.73 -7.43 -1.43
N ILE A 227 3.32 -6.27 -1.80
CA ILE A 227 4.79 -6.10 -1.85
C ILE A 227 5.41 -6.41 -0.48
N ALA A 228 4.91 -5.78 0.59
CA ALA A 228 5.44 -5.97 1.94
C ALA A 228 5.31 -7.44 2.42
N ALA A 229 4.20 -8.11 2.10
CA ALA A 229 4.00 -9.52 2.42
C ALA A 229 4.89 -10.46 1.60
N ARG A 230 5.11 -10.20 0.30
CA ARG A 230 6.01 -10.99 -0.57
C ARG A 230 7.47 -10.88 -0.11
N LEU A 231 7.92 -9.69 0.31
CA LEU A 231 9.24 -9.45 0.91
C LEU A 231 9.39 -10.20 2.24
N ARG A 232 8.40 -10.07 3.15
CA ARG A 232 8.39 -10.82 4.43
C ARG A 232 8.37 -12.33 4.20
N ALA A 233 7.63 -12.83 3.22
CA ALA A 233 7.55 -14.25 2.89
C ALA A 233 8.91 -14.81 2.44
N ALA A 234 9.62 -14.07 1.57
CA ALA A 234 11.00 -14.40 1.16
C ALA A 234 11.95 -14.50 2.36
N GLY A 235 11.93 -13.53 3.27
CA GLY A 235 12.75 -13.54 4.48
C GLY A 235 12.35 -14.59 5.53
N ALA A 236 11.12 -15.10 5.48
CA ALA A 236 10.59 -16.14 6.36
C ALA A 236 10.70 -17.57 5.79
N GLY A 237 11.23 -17.74 4.57
CA GLY A 237 11.29 -19.04 3.90
C GLY A 237 9.92 -19.59 3.46
N ILE A 238 8.93 -18.71 3.27
CA ILE A 238 7.58 -19.04 2.78
C ILE A 238 7.56 -18.76 1.27
N PRO A 239 7.50 -19.77 0.38
CA PRO A 239 7.65 -19.55 -1.06
C PRO A 239 6.43 -18.88 -1.71
N ALA A 240 5.23 -19.08 -1.17
CA ALA A 240 4.01 -18.44 -1.63
C ALA A 240 2.96 -18.36 -0.49
N PHE A 241 2.02 -17.44 -0.61
CA PHE A 241 0.87 -17.28 0.30
C PHE A 241 -0.38 -16.81 -0.47
N TYR A 242 -1.56 -16.90 0.14
CA TYR A 242 -2.80 -16.39 -0.43
C TYR A 242 -3.23 -15.08 0.25
N THR A 243 -3.80 -14.14 -0.51
CA THR A 243 -4.29 -12.84 -0.03
C THR A 243 -5.63 -12.47 -0.70
N PRO A 244 -6.60 -11.84 -0.01
CA PRO A 244 -7.83 -11.38 -0.66
C PRO A 244 -7.58 -10.11 -1.51
N THR A 245 -6.46 -9.43 -1.31
CA THR A 245 -6.05 -8.22 -2.03
C THR A 245 -6.06 -8.44 -3.55
N GLY A 246 -6.87 -7.64 -4.26
CA GLY A 246 -6.95 -7.66 -5.73
C GLY A 246 -7.76 -8.83 -6.32
N ALA A 247 -8.36 -9.70 -5.50
CA ALA A 247 -9.23 -10.78 -5.98
C ALA A 247 -10.44 -10.22 -6.77
N GLY A 248 -10.74 -10.83 -7.92
CA GLY A 248 -11.83 -10.39 -8.79
C GLY A 248 -11.59 -9.05 -9.51
N THR A 249 -10.33 -8.64 -9.63
CA THR A 249 -9.87 -7.46 -10.38
C THR A 249 -8.82 -7.86 -11.42
N ILE A 250 -8.46 -6.94 -12.34
CA ILE A 250 -7.40 -7.16 -13.34
C ILE A 250 -6.01 -7.49 -12.74
N TYR A 251 -5.80 -7.23 -11.44
CA TYR A 251 -4.58 -7.65 -10.76
C TYR A 251 -4.48 -9.18 -10.63
N ALA A 252 -5.60 -9.86 -10.41
CA ALA A 252 -5.68 -11.32 -10.41
C ALA A 252 -5.85 -11.89 -11.82
N GLU A 253 -6.63 -11.23 -12.68
CA GLU A 253 -6.97 -11.70 -14.03
C GLU A 253 -5.81 -11.53 -15.04
N GLY A 254 -4.85 -10.65 -14.75
CA GLY A 254 -3.76 -10.29 -15.66
C GLY A 254 -4.10 -9.12 -16.59
N GLY A 255 -3.20 -8.80 -17.52
CA GLY A 255 -3.40 -7.71 -18.49
C GLY A 255 -3.04 -6.31 -18.00
N ILE A 256 -2.43 -6.13 -16.81
CA ILE A 256 -1.88 -4.83 -16.41
C ILE A 256 -0.62 -4.56 -17.27
N PRO A 257 -0.51 -3.42 -17.97
CA PRO A 257 0.69 -3.10 -18.74
C PRO A 257 1.94 -3.03 -17.86
N ILE A 258 2.94 -3.88 -18.15
CA ILE A 258 4.27 -3.87 -17.52
C ILE A 258 5.27 -3.09 -18.38
N LYS A 259 5.08 -3.02 -19.69
CA LYS A 259 5.92 -2.23 -20.59
C LYS A 259 5.09 -1.78 -21.80
N TYR A 260 5.24 -0.54 -22.24
CA TYR A 260 4.69 -0.06 -23.50
C TYR A 260 5.68 -0.20 -24.66
N LYS A 261 5.19 -0.26 -25.89
CA LYS A 261 6.02 -0.16 -27.09
C LYS A 261 6.61 1.25 -27.23
N SER A 262 7.86 1.33 -27.64
CA SER A 262 8.58 2.59 -27.88
C SER A 262 8.23 3.31 -29.19
N ASP A 263 7.22 2.82 -29.92
CA ASP A 263 6.69 3.45 -31.14
C ASP A 263 5.65 4.56 -30.86
N GLY A 264 5.29 4.78 -29.58
CA GLY A 264 4.32 5.78 -29.15
C GLY A 264 2.85 5.36 -29.36
N SER A 265 2.59 4.10 -29.71
CA SER A 265 1.23 3.58 -29.95
C SER A 265 0.37 3.43 -28.69
N MET A 266 0.96 3.54 -27.49
CA MET A 266 0.33 3.22 -26.20
C MET A 266 -0.19 1.77 -26.11
N ILE A 267 0.34 0.87 -26.95
CA ILE A 267 0.05 -0.57 -26.90
C ILE A 267 1.07 -1.23 -25.95
N PRO A 268 0.63 -2.07 -25.00
CA PRO A 268 1.53 -2.87 -24.18
C PRO A 268 2.41 -3.79 -25.05
N GLU A 269 3.71 -3.82 -24.74
CA GLU A 269 4.67 -4.81 -25.22
C GLU A 269 4.75 -6.01 -24.25
N ILE A 270 4.58 -5.74 -22.95
CA ILE A 270 4.56 -6.73 -21.88
C ILE A 270 3.36 -6.41 -20.98
N GLU A 271 2.58 -7.43 -20.63
CA GLU A 271 1.45 -7.34 -19.70
C GLU A 271 1.67 -8.32 -18.54
N SER A 272 1.04 -8.06 -17.40
CA SER A 272 1.12 -8.93 -16.22
C SER A 272 0.42 -10.27 -16.50
N PRO A 273 1.01 -11.41 -16.14
CA PRO A 273 0.32 -12.68 -16.20
C PRO A 273 -0.89 -12.71 -15.25
N PRO A 274 -1.89 -13.59 -15.49
CA PRO A 274 -2.87 -13.95 -14.47
C PRO A 274 -2.17 -14.56 -13.26
N ARG A 275 -2.80 -14.44 -12.09
CA ARG A 275 -2.38 -15.07 -10.84
C ARG A 275 -3.30 -16.24 -10.51
N GLU A 276 -2.80 -17.23 -9.79
CA GLU A 276 -3.67 -18.30 -9.29
C GLU A 276 -4.71 -17.72 -8.31
N VAL A 277 -5.96 -18.13 -8.46
CA VAL A 277 -7.05 -17.76 -7.55
C VAL A 277 -7.67 -19.01 -6.96
N ARG A 278 -7.85 -19.02 -5.64
CA ARG A 278 -8.45 -20.13 -4.89
C ARG A 278 -9.44 -19.62 -3.86
N GLU A 279 -10.45 -20.43 -3.56
CA GLU A 279 -11.48 -20.09 -2.59
C GLU A 279 -11.19 -20.69 -1.21
N PHE A 280 -11.38 -19.88 -0.17
CA PHE A 280 -11.24 -20.23 1.25
C PHE A 280 -12.32 -19.52 2.07
N PRO A 281 -12.79 -20.10 3.18
CA PRO A 281 -13.62 -19.36 4.14
C PRO A 281 -12.79 -18.29 4.85
N ASP A 282 -13.38 -17.11 5.06
CA ASP A 282 -12.83 -16.09 5.95
C ASP A 282 -13.11 -16.40 7.43
N ARG A 283 -12.74 -15.47 8.32
CA ARG A 283 -12.93 -15.60 9.78
C ARG A 283 -14.40 -15.72 10.21
N ASP A 284 -15.31 -15.23 9.38
CA ASP A 284 -16.76 -15.20 9.62
C ASP A 284 -17.46 -16.38 8.90
N GLY A 285 -16.67 -17.28 8.29
CA GLY A 285 -17.14 -18.47 7.57
C GLY A 285 -17.59 -18.22 6.13
N ILE A 286 -17.41 -17.00 5.61
CA ILE A 286 -17.83 -16.61 4.26
C ILE A 286 -16.74 -17.03 3.27
N THR A 287 -17.08 -17.92 2.32
CA THR A 287 -16.16 -18.30 1.24
C THR A 287 -15.85 -17.09 0.36
N ARG A 288 -14.56 -16.75 0.24
CA ARG A 288 -14.05 -15.68 -0.65
C ARG A 288 -12.95 -16.21 -1.55
N LYS A 289 -12.70 -15.48 -2.64
CA LYS A 289 -11.56 -15.69 -3.54
C LYS A 289 -10.33 -15.01 -2.98
N TYR A 290 -9.20 -15.72 -3.03
CA TYR A 290 -7.88 -15.24 -2.64
C TYR A 290 -6.91 -15.46 -3.80
N VAL A 291 -6.01 -14.52 -4.02
CA VAL A 291 -4.95 -14.54 -5.02
C VAL A 291 -3.69 -15.16 -4.40
N MET A 292 -3.05 -16.09 -5.10
CA MET A 292 -1.73 -16.60 -4.69
C MET A 292 -0.64 -15.59 -5.09
N GLU A 293 0.29 -15.35 -4.18
CA GLU A 293 1.44 -14.45 -4.37
C GLU A 293 2.73 -15.17 -3.99
N GLU A 294 3.72 -15.09 -4.89
CA GLU A 294 5.04 -15.68 -4.70
C GLU A 294 5.98 -14.74 -3.92
N ALA A 295 6.84 -15.32 -3.10
CA ALA A 295 7.88 -14.64 -2.36
C ALA A 295 8.76 -13.76 -3.26
N LEU A 296 9.01 -12.52 -2.83
CA LEU A 296 9.83 -11.56 -3.56
C LEU A 296 11.23 -11.50 -2.96
N HIS A 297 12.07 -12.45 -3.39
CA HIS A 297 13.48 -12.47 -3.03
C HIS A 297 14.26 -11.35 -3.72
N ALA A 298 15.27 -10.81 -3.05
CA ALA A 298 16.21 -9.85 -3.61
C ALA A 298 17.66 -10.35 -3.51
N ASP A 299 18.49 -9.98 -4.48
CA ASP A 299 19.93 -10.26 -4.44
C ASP A 299 20.64 -9.31 -3.47
N VAL A 300 20.19 -8.05 -3.46
CA VAL A 300 20.70 -6.98 -2.60
C VAL A 300 19.53 -6.23 -1.96
N SER A 301 19.65 -5.90 -0.68
CA SER A 301 18.72 -4.99 -0.01
C SER A 301 19.43 -3.75 0.51
N LEU A 302 18.88 -2.57 0.23
CA LEU A 302 19.34 -1.28 0.72
C LEU A 302 18.29 -0.73 1.68
N VAL A 303 18.68 -0.49 2.94
CA VAL A 303 17.74 -0.11 4.00
C VAL A 303 18.30 1.01 4.90
N LYS A 304 17.39 1.77 5.50
CA LYS A 304 17.67 2.94 6.32
C LYS A 304 17.15 2.73 7.75
N ALA A 305 18.04 2.84 8.73
CA ALA A 305 17.73 2.80 10.16
C ALA A 305 17.97 4.16 10.83
N TRP A 306 17.42 4.36 12.02
CA TRP A 306 17.79 5.51 12.86
C TRP A 306 19.10 5.21 13.59
N LYS A 307 19.11 4.16 14.41
CA LYS A 307 20.32 3.67 15.09
C LYS A 307 20.70 2.28 14.62
N ALA A 308 21.99 1.96 14.69
CA ALA A 308 22.50 0.60 14.58
C ALA A 308 23.66 0.35 15.55
N ASP A 309 23.76 -0.86 16.09
CA ASP A 309 24.98 -1.27 16.80
C ASP A 309 26.05 -1.82 15.84
N THR A 310 27.30 -1.96 16.32
CA THR A 310 28.40 -2.53 15.51
C THR A 310 28.16 -3.98 15.06
N ARG A 311 27.18 -4.71 15.62
CA ARG A 311 26.75 -6.05 15.14
C ARG A 311 25.64 -6.00 14.09
N GLY A 312 25.13 -4.81 13.77
CA GLY A 312 24.10 -4.55 12.79
C GLY A 312 22.67 -4.66 13.31
N ASN A 313 22.44 -4.73 14.62
CA ASN A 313 21.08 -4.64 15.19
C ASN A 313 20.52 -3.25 14.89
N LEU A 314 19.29 -3.16 14.35
CA LEU A 314 18.71 -1.89 13.90
C LEU A 314 17.54 -1.42 14.76
N VAL A 315 17.50 -0.11 15.01
CA VAL A 315 16.35 0.63 15.56
C VAL A 315 15.88 1.64 14.51
N PHE A 316 14.56 1.78 14.37
CA PHE A 316 13.91 2.65 13.39
C PHE A 316 13.04 3.68 14.11
N ARG A 317 12.87 4.86 13.51
CA ARG A 317 12.18 6.00 14.11
C ARG A 317 10.87 6.29 13.37
N GLY A 318 9.78 6.47 14.11
CA GLY A 318 8.46 6.81 13.55
C GLY A 318 8.03 5.95 12.36
N THR A 319 7.48 6.61 11.35
CA THR A 319 7.03 6.03 10.09
C THR A 319 8.16 5.77 9.07
N ALA A 320 9.40 6.20 9.36
CA ALA A 320 10.57 5.81 8.57
C ALA A 320 10.93 4.31 8.72
N ARG A 321 10.29 3.58 9.64
CA ARG A 321 10.38 2.10 9.72
C ARG A 321 9.86 1.45 8.44
N ASN A 322 8.57 1.61 8.15
CA ASN A 322 7.88 1.14 6.95
C ASN A 322 8.40 -0.23 6.42
N ALA A 323 8.83 -0.32 5.16
CA ALA A 323 9.31 -1.54 4.52
C ALA A 323 10.79 -1.85 4.78
N ASN A 324 11.53 -1.04 5.55
CA ASN A 324 12.95 -1.30 5.81
C ASN A 324 13.21 -2.69 6.44
N PRO A 325 12.45 -3.16 7.46
CA PRO A 325 12.58 -4.53 7.95
C PRO A 325 12.28 -5.57 6.87
N ASP A 326 11.20 -5.38 6.11
CA ASP A 326 10.73 -6.33 5.09
C ASP A 326 11.77 -6.51 3.97
N CYS A 327 12.30 -5.38 3.45
CA CYS A 327 13.38 -5.38 2.49
C CYS A 327 14.66 -6.03 3.04
N ALA A 328 15.05 -5.72 4.29
CA ALA A 328 16.27 -6.27 4.89
C ALA A 328 16.24 -7.80 4.99
N MET A 329 15.10 -8.38 5.37
CA MET A 329 14.93 -9.84 5.48
C MET A 329 14.87 -10.54 4.11
N ALA A 330 14.38 -9.88 3.06
CA ALA A 330 14.22 -10.46 1.72
C ALA A 330 15.53 -10.59 0.92
N GLY A 331 16.58 -9.87 1.33
CA GLY A 331 17.84 -9.74 0.59
C GLY A 331 18.87 -10.81 0.92
N ARG A 332 19.45 -11.44 -0.11
CA ARG A 332 20.63 -12.31 0.03
C ARG A 332 21.82 -11.57 0.65
N VAL A 333 21.97 -10.28 0.35
CA VAL A 333 22.92 -9.39 1.05
C VAL A 333 22.25 -8.05 1.36
N CYS A 334 22.10 -7.74 2.64
CA CYS A 334 21.56 -6.45 3.10
C CYS A 334 22.66 -5.48 3.50
N ILE A 335 22.63 -4.27 2.92
CA ILE A 335 23.39 -3.11 3.39
C ILE A 335 22.42 -2.16 4.10
N ALA A 336 22.69 -1.89 5.37
CA ALA A 336 21.99 -0.89 6.15
C ALA A 336 22.80 0.41 6.22
N GLU A 337 22.12 1.55 6.13
CA GLU A 337 22.65 2.85 6.53
C GLU A 337 21.93 3.35 7.79
N ALA A 338 22.66 3.89 8.76
CA ALA A 338 22.10 4.38 10.02
C ALA A 338 22.66 5.77 10.38
N GLU A 339 21.85 6.62 11.00
CA GLU A 339 22.25 7.97 11.43
C GLU A 339 23.14 7.97 12.66
N GLU A 340 22.94 6.98 13.54
CA GLU A 340 23.68 6.83 14.78
C GLU A 340 24.26 5.42 14.85
N ILE A 341 25.58 5.31 15.02
CA ILE A 341 26.28 4.04 15.25
C ILE A 341 26.70 3.98 16.71
N VAL A 342 26.30 2.92 17.40
CA VAL A 342 26.62 2.65 18.81
C VAL A 342 27.39 1.35 18.95
N GLU A 343 28.05 1.10 20.09
CA GLU A 343 28.74 -0.16 20.30
C GLU A 343 27.80 -1.32 20.63
N ALA A 344 28.26 -2.54 20.34
CA ALA A 344 27.51 -3.76 20.57
C ALA A 344 27.18 -3.95 22.06
N GLY A 345 25.89 -3.89 22.40
CA GLY A 345 25.39 -3.97 23.78
C GLY A 345 24.89 -2.64 24.34
N GLU A 346 25.06 -1.52 23.64
CA GLU A 346 24.44 -0.23 24.03
C GLU A 346 22.93 -0.17 23.70
N LEU A 347 22.49 -0.91 22.68
CA LEU A 347 21.06 -1.10 22.39
C LEU A 347 20.47 -2.18 23.28
N SER A 348 19.36 -1.88 23.97
CA SER A 348 18.60 -2.87 24.74
C SER A 348 18.08 -3.98 23.81
N PRO A 349 18.25 -5.27 24.14
CA PRO A 349 17.74 -6.37 23.32
C PRO A 349 16.23 -6.29 23.01
N ASP A 350 15.44 -5.77 23.94
CA ASP A 350 13.98 -5.62 23.81
C ASP A 350 13.56 -4.38 22.98
N GLU A 351 14.50 -3.51 22.62
CA GLU A 351 14.29 -2.33 21.76
C GLU A 351 14.75 -2.54 20.31
N ILE A 352 15.40 -3.68 20.01
CA ILE A 352 15.88 -4.02 18.67
C ILE A 352 14.68 -4.37 17.77
N HIS A 353 14.43 -3.54 16.76
CA HIS A 353 13.36 -3.77 15.79
C HIS A 353 13.74 -4.79 14.71
N LEU A 354 15.01 -4.84 14.30
CA LEU A 354 15.53 -5.86 13.38
C LEU A 354 16.84 -6.44 13.93
N PRO A 355 16.88 -7.72 14.28
CA PRO A 355 18.10 -8.38 14.73
C PRO A 355 19.19 -8.33 13.65
N GLY A 356 20.42 -8.07 14.07
CA GLY A 356 21.55 -7.83 13.16
C GLY A 356 21.95 -9.03 12.31
N VAL A 357 21.37 -10.22 12.52
CA VAL A 357 21.54 -11.39 11.64
C VAL A 357 21.14 -11.10 10.19
N TYR A 358 20.15 -10.23 9.96
CA TYR A 358 19.70 -9.85 8.62
C TYR A 358 20.62 -8.84 7.93
N VAL A 359 21.37 -8.04 8.70
CA VAL A 359 22.28 -7.02 8.18
C VAL A 359 23.64 -7.63 7.86
N HIS A 360 24.14 -7.42 6.64
CA HIS A 360 25.41 -7.99 6.19
C HIS A 360 26.53 -6.95 6.15
N ARG A 361 26.19 -5.69 5.87
CA ARG A 361 27.09 -4.52 5.91
C ARG A 361 26.33 -3.34 6.54
N LEU A 362 27.04 -2.52 7.30
CA LEU A 362 26.50 -1.32 7.93
C LEU A 362 27.34 -0.11 7.52
N ILE A 363 26.73 1.02 7.20
CA ILE A 363 27.43 2.30 6.97
C ILE A 363 26.82 3.43 7.82
N HIS A 364 27.65 4.36 8.26
CA HIS A 364 27.22 5.56 8.96
C HIS A 364 26.75 6.62 7.95
N ALA A 365 25.47 7.00 8.03
CA ALA A 365 24.82 7.99 7.19
C ALA A 365 24.91 9.39 7.82
N ALA A 366 26.14 9.92 7.90
CA ALA A 366 26.43 11.17 8.60
C ALA A 366 25.81 12.43 7.95
N ASP A 367 25.65 12.43 6.62
CA ASP A 367 25.25 13.59 5.81
C ASP A 367 23.94 13.34 5.04
N ASN A 368 22.86 12.95 5.73
CA ASN A 368 21.54 12.77 5.10
C ASN A 368 20.72 14.08 5.07
N GLU A 369 20.12 14.41 3.92
CA GLU A 369 19.26 15.59 3.72
C GLU A 369 17.93 15.47 4.48
N LYS A 370 17.42 14.24 4.67
CA LYS A 370 16.10 13.95 5.28
C LYS A 370 14.96 14.80 4.68
N ARG A 371 14.91 14.86 3.35
CA ARG A 371 13.99 15.74 2.62
C ARG A 371 12.51 15.41 2.87
N ILE A 372 11.73 16.41 3.27
CA ILE A 372 10.26 16.32 3.38
C ILE A 372 9.62 16.47 1.99
N GLU A 373 8.76 15.52 1.59
CA GLU A 373 8.04 15.60 0.30
C GLU A 373 6.94 16.68 0.33
N ARG A 374 6.07 16.65 1.35
CA ARG A 374 4.93 17.57 1.48
C ARG A 374 4.87 18.14 2.89
N LEU A 375 5.50 19.30 3.08
CA LEU A 375 5.43 19.99 4.36
C LEU A 375 3.98 20.42 4.65
N LYS A 376 3.41 19.88 5.72
CA LYS A 376 2.13 20.27 6.31
C LYS A 376 2.36 20.60 7.78
N VAL A 377 1.95 21.80 8.15
CA VAL A 377 2.08 22.32 9.50
C VAL A 377 0.74 22.90 9.93
N THR A 378 0.47 22.98 11.22
CA THR A 378 -0.60 23.83 11.73
C THR A 378 -0.34 25.27 11.31
N ALA A 379 -1.42 25.98 10.93
CA ALA A 379 -1.31 27.41 10.74
C ALA A 379 -0.99 28.06 12.10
N PRO A 380 -0.12 29.08 12.17
CA PRO A 380 0.06 29.84 13.40
C PRO A 380 -1.28 30.49 13.79
N ASP A 381 -1.65 30.40 15.07
CA ASP A 381 -2.92 30.87 15.61
C ASP A 381 -3.02 32.41 15.65
N GLU A 382 -3.16 33.03 14.49
CA GLU A 382 -3.74 34.37 14.38
C GLU A 382 -5.27 34.25 14.26
N ASN A 383 -5.93 34.28 15.42
CA ASN A 383 -7.39 34.32 15.63
C ASN A 383 -8.19 32.99 15.59
N GLY A 384 -7.61 31.85 15.98
CA GLY A 384 -8.37 30.63 16.36
C GLY A 384 -9.42 30.18 15.34
N ASP A 385 -9.11 30.38 14.04
CA ASP A 385 -10.10 30.42 12.99
C ASP A 385 -10.50 29.00 12.58
N LYS A 386 -11.76 28.63 12.88
CA LYS A 386 -12.30 27.28 12.67
C LYS A 386 -12.01 26.81 11.25
N ALA A 387 -11.20 25.75 11.14
CA ALA A 387 -10.69 25.13 9.92
C ALA A 387 -11.47 25.54 8.66
N LYS A 388 -10.95 26.55 7.94
CA LYS A 388 -11.52 27.27 6.80
C LYS A 388 -12.74 26.56 6.19
N VAL A 389 -13.93 26.92 6.66
CA VAL A 389 -15.16 26.10 6.49
C VAL A 389 -15.34 25.70 5.04
N ILE A 390 -15.08 24.41 4.75
CA ILE A 390 -15.24 23.88 3.40
C ILE A 390 -16.74 23.94 3.07
N GLY A 391 -17.07 24.79 2.10
CA GLY A 391 -18.41 25.03 1.62
C GLY A 391 -18.84 24.03 0.55
N GLY A 392 -20.08 24.19 0.08
CA GLY A 392 -20.62 23.42 -1.04
C GLY A 392 -20.67 21.89 -0.81
N GLY A 393 -20.68 21.14 -1.91
CA GLY A 393 -20.82 19.68 -1.91
C GLY A 393 -19.75 18.95 -1.09
N ARG A 394 -18.47 19.33 -1.24
CA ARG A 394 -17.35 18.70 -0.52
C ARG A 394 -17.45 18.83 0.99
N GLY A 395 -17.84 20.01 1.48
CA GLY A 395 -18.10 20.20 2.91
C GLY A 395 -19.31 19.43 3.42
N ARG A 396 -20.32 19.22 2.57
CA ARG A 396 -21.48 18.37 2.88
C ARG A 396 -21.07 16.90 2.99
N ILE A 397 -20.25 16.40 2.06
CA ILE A 397 -19.65 15.06 2.09
C ILE A 397 -18.88 14.88 3.41
N MET A 398 -17.86 15.71 3.68
CA MET A 398 -17.01 15.57 4.88
C MET A 398 -17.82 15.56 6.19
N ARG A 399 -18.77 16.49 6.35
CA ARG A 399 -19.65 16.55 7.54
C ARG A 399 -20.62 15.36 7.63
N ARG A 400 -21.00 14.75 6.50
CA ARG A 400 -21.81 13.52 6.52
C ARG A 400 -20.94 12.30 6.84
N THR A 401 -19.75 12.19 6.25
CA THR A 401 -18.75 11.15 6.54
C THR A 401 -18.37 11.12 8.01
N ALA A 402 -18.24 12.28 8.65
CA ALA A 402 -17.91 12.37 10.07
C ALA A 402 -18.92 11.68 11.01
N ARG A 403 -20.15 11.42 10.54
CA ARG A 403 -21.18 10.67 11.27
C ARG A 403 -21.05 9.14 11.15
N GLU A 404 -20.11 8.64 10.36
CA GLU A 404 -19.80 7.20 10.31
C GLU A 404 -18.83 6.78 11.41
N PHE A 405 -18.09 7.73 11.99
CA PHE A 405 -17.18 7.52 13.11
C PHE A 405 -17.94 7.32 14.43
N LYS A 406 -17.46 6.39 15.25
CA LYS A 406 -17.95 6.10 16.59
C LYS A 406 -16.78 6.06 17.56
N ASP A 407 -17.09 6.29 18.85
CA ASP A 407 -16.08 6.28 19.90
C ASP A 407 -15.42 4.90 20.00
N GLY A 408 -14.08 4.88 20.09
CA GLY A 408 -13.26 3.67 20.16
C GLY A 408 -12.94 3.00 18.82
N MET A 409 -13.31 3.57 17.66
CA MET A 409 -13.02 2.96 16.35
C MET A 409 -11.55 3.12 15.93
N TYR A 410 -11.00 2.05 15.36
CA TYR A 410 -9.77 2.06 14.55
C TYR A 410 -10.11 2.30 13.09
N VAL A 411 -9.53 3.36 12.50
CA VAL A 411 -9.97 3.89 11.20
C VAL A 411 -8.79 4.15 10.27
N ASN A 412 -8.88 3.71 9.02
CA ASN A 412 -8.00 4.19 7.94
C ASN A 412 -8.74 5.21 7.05
N LEU A 413 -8.07 6.33 6.75
CA LEU A 413 -8.62 7.44 5.97
C LEU A 413 -7.74 7.73 4.74
N GLY A 414 -8.26 7.40 3.57
CA GLY A 414 -7.64 7.74 2.28
C GLY A 414 -7.49 9.25 2.07
N ILE A 415 -6.52 9.64 1.25
CA ILE A 415 -6.14 11.05 1.05
C ILE A 415 -7.29 11.95 0.60
N GLY A 416 -7.27 13.21 1.07
CA GLY A 416 -8.22 14.24 0.63
C GLY A 416 -9.49 14.26 1.48
N MET A 417 -10.65 14.01 0.88
CA MET A 417 -11.94 14.13 1.59
C MET A 417 -12.11 13.20 2.80
N PRO A 418 -11.65 11.93 2.77
CA PRO A 418 -11.70 11.06 3.95
C PRO A 418 -10.83 11.60 5.09
N THR A 419 -9.55 11.91 4.85
CA THR A 419 -8.68 12.52 5.87
C THR A 419 -9.26 13.81 6.43
N LEU A 420 -9.83 14.68 5.57
CA LEU A 420 -10.43 15.95 6.01
C LEU A 420 -11.75 15.78 6.79
N ALA A 421 -12.38 14.60 6.74
CA ALA A 421 -13.60 14.32 7.51
C ALA A 421 -13.32 14.16 9.02
N SER A 422 -12.09 13.80 9.43
CA SER A 422 -11.74 13.69 10.86
C SER A 422 -11.84 15.03 11.59
N ASN A 423 -11.60 16.15 10.89
CA ASN A 423 -11.76 17.52 11.44
C ASN A 423 -13.22 17.89 11.80
N PHE A 424 -14.19 17.03 11.48
CA PHE A 424 -15.61 17.21 11.82
C PHE A 424 -16.13 16.14 12.80
N VAL A 425 -15.24 15.31 13.35
CA VAL A 425 -15.56 14.38 14.45
C VAL A 425 -15.98 15.20 15.68
N PRO A 426 -17.09 14.87 16.37
CA PRO A 426 -17.48 15.53 17.61
C PRO A 426 -16.47 15.30 18.73
N ASP A 427 -16.24 16.30 19.60
CA ASP A 427 -15.27 16.22 20.71
C ASP A 427 -15.47 15.03 21.67
N ASN A 428 -16.68 14.48 21.72
CA ASN A 428 -17.06 13.31 22.52
C ASN A 428 -16.90 11.96 21.81
N VAL A 429 -16.27 11.95 20.62
CA VAL A 429 -16.02 10.75 19.81
C VAL A 429 -14.51 10.66 19.55
N ARG A 430 -13.85 9.64 20.09
CA ARG A 430 -12.44 9.37 19.88
C ARG A 430 -12.28 8.24 18.86
N ILE A 431 -11.45 8.48 17.85
CA ILE A 431 -11.04 7.48 16.87
C ILE A 431 -9.52 7.42 16.81
N GLU A 432 -8.99 6.22 16.60
CA GLU A 432 -7.57 6.02 16.34
C GLU A 432 -7.33 5.89 14.84
N LEU A 433 -6.55 6.82 14.30
CA LEU A 433 -6.25 6.87 12.88
C LEU A 433 -5.02 6.02 12.55
N GLN A 434 -5.19 5.06 11.65
CA GLN A 434 -4.15 4.17 11.14
C GLN A 434 -3.51 4.75 9.87
N ALA A 435 -2.18 4.70 9.81
CA ALA A 435 -1.38 5.02 8.63
C ALA A 435 -0.81 3.73 8.03
N GLU A 436 -1.14 3.46 6.77
CA GLU A 436 -0.71 2.25 6.05
C GLU A 436 0.83 2.10 5.96
N ASN A 437 1.58 3.18 6.13
CA ASN A 437 3.04 3.21 6.17
C ASN A 437 3.67 2.91 7.54
N GLY A 438 2.88 2.55 8.57
CA GLY A 438 3.40 1.97 9.81
C GLY A 438 3.19 2.79 11.08
N LEU A 439 2.01 3.41 11.27
CA LEU A 439 1.64 4.11 12.50
C LEU A 439 0.17 3.81 12.88
N MET A 440 -0.10 3.54 14.15
CA MET A 440 -1.42 3.65 14.75
C MET A 440 -1.44 4.88 15.67
N GLY A 441 -2.47 5.71 15.58
CA GLY A 441 -2.58 6.95 16.34
C GLY A 441 -1.93 8.15 15.65
N ILE A 442 -2.30 8.42 14.38
CA ILE A 442 -1.93 9.68 13.71
C ILE A 442 -2.48 10.87 14.51
N GLY A 443 -1.61 11.81 14.86
CA GLY A 443 -1.96 13.08 15.48
C GLY A 443 -2.24 14.19 14.45
N PRO A 444 -2.49 15.44 14.89
CA PRO A 444 -2.60 16.60 14.00
C PRO A 444 -1.29 16.85 13.23
N TYR A 445 -1.33 17.77 12.27
CA TYR A 445 -0.10 18.31 11.68
C TYR A 445 0.79 18.94 12.75
N PRO A 446 2.13 18.87 12.62
CA PRO A 446 3.07 19.48 13.57
C PRO A 446 3.04 21.01 13.47
N SER A 447 3.53 21.70 14.50
CA SER A 447 3.89 23.12 14.37
C SER A 447 5.10 23.30 13.45
N PRO A 448 5.36 24.52 12.92
CA PRO A 448 6.43 24.74 11.94
C PRO A 448 7.85 24.33 12.37
N ASP A 449 8.12 24.37 13.67
CA ASP A 449 9.37 24.01 14.32
C ASP A 449 9.48 22.51 14.69
N HIS A 450 8.38 21.76 14.65
CA HIS A 450 8.29 20.34 15.01
C HIS A 450 8.01 19.43 13.79
N ALA A 451 8.15 19.94 12.56
CA ALA A 451 7.93 19.17 11.34
C ALA A 451 9.04 18.13 11.13
N ASP A 452 8.68 16.85 11.12
CA ASP A 452 9.62 15.73 11.17
C ASP A 452 9.50 14.80 9.94
N PRO A 453 10.57 14.61 9.14
CA PRO A 453 10.55 13.72 7.96
C PRO A 453 10.37 12.24 8.30
N ASP A 454 10.63 11.82 9.54
CA ASP A 454 10.38 10.44 9.98
C ASP A 454 8.91 10.20 10.38
N TYR A 455 8.06 11.25 10.41
CA TYR A 455 6.62 11.18 10.72
C TYR A 455 5.77 11.76 9.58
N VAL A 456 5.38 10.89 8.64
CA VAL A 456 4.52 11.23 7.50
C VAL A 456 3.29 10.33 7.42
N ASN A 457 2.17 10.86 6.91
CA ASN A 457 0.98 10.07 6.61
C ASN A 457 1.09 9.33 5.25
N ALA A 458 0.07 8.53 4.92
CA ALA A 458 -0.03 7.83 3.64
C ALA A 458 0.11 8.78 2.41
N GLY A 459 -0.40 10.01 2.54
CA GLY A 459 -0.33 11.10 1.57
C GLY A 459 1.03 11.82 1.49
N LYS A 460 2.05 11.37 2.22
CA LYS A 460 3.42 11.93 2.28
C LYS A 460 3.51 13.30 2.95
N GLU A 461 2.51 13.63 3.76
CA GLU A 461 2.42 14.87 4.51
C GLU A 461 2.93 14.68 5.94
N THR A 462 3.69 15.65 6.47
CA THR A 462 4.20 15.62 7.85
C THR A 462 3.08 15.63 8.88
N ILE A 463 3.18 14.75 9.88
CA ILE A 463 2.19 14.55 10.97
C ILE A 463 2.87 14.48 12.34
N THR A 464 2.08 14.49 13.40
CA THR A 464 2.49 14.06 14.74
C THR A 464 1.91 12.67 15.07
N ALA A 465 2.23 12.14 16.24
CA ALA A 465 1.62 10.93 16.80
C ALA A 465 0.96 11.27 18.15
N ILE A 466 -0.19 10.66 18.45
CA ILE A 466 -0.91 10.89 19.71
C ILE A 466 -0.27 10.13 20.89
N PRO A 467 -0.52 10.51 22.16
CA PRO A 467 -0.16 9.68 23.31
C PRO A 467 -0.82 8.30 23.19
N GLY A 468 -0.02 7.23 23.31
CA GLY A 468 -0.47 5.84 23.10
C GLY A 468 -0.23 5.29 21.68
N ALA A 469 0.21 6.13 20.73
CA ALA A 469 0.54 5.69 19.37
C ALA A 469 1.66 4.64 19.31
N SER A 470 1.63 3.80 18.27
CA SER A 470 2.62 2.76 18.02
C SER A 470 3.08 2.73 16.56
N SER A 471 4.36 2.42 16.32
CA SER A 471 4.93 2.29 14.97
C SER A 471 5.39 0.86 14.68
N PHE A 472 5.24 0.43 13.43
CA PHE A 472 5.38 -0.97 13.01
C PHE A 472 5.84 -1.08 11.54
N ALA A 473 6.23 -2.28 11.10
CA ALA A 473 6.67 -2.48 9.72
C ALA A 473 5.50 -2.41 8.74
N SER A 474 5.78 -2.27 7.44
CA SER A 474 4.75 -2.29 6.41
C SER A 474 4.05 -3.64 6.32
N SER A 475 4.76 -4.76 6.50
CA SER A 475 4.12 -6.08 6.56
C SER A 475 3.17 -6.24 7.74
N ASP A 476 3.51 -5.71 8.92
CA ASP A 476 2.62 -5.68 10.10
C ASP A 476 1.39 -4.79 9.85
N SER A 477 1.61 -3.59 9.27
CA SER A 477 0.56 -2.65 8.87
C SER A 477 -0.48 -3.30 7.97
N PHE A 478 -0.02 -4.04 6.95
CA PHE A 478 -0.92 -4.72 6.02
C PHE A 478 -1.44 -6.08 6.52
N ALA A 479 -0.80 -6.70 7.51
CA ALA A 479 -1.40 -7.80 8.26
C ALA A 479 -2.58 -7.30 9.11
N MET A 480 -2.43 -6.15 9.78
CA MET A 480 -3.52 -5.48 10.52
C MET A 480 -4.67 -5.09 9.59
N ILE A 481 -4.38 -4.47 8.44
CA ILE A 481 -5.39 -4.13 7.44
C ILE A 481 -6.11 -5.39 6.93
N ARG A 482 -5.40 -6.38 6.37
CA ARG A 482 -6.03 -7.57 5.76
C ARG A 482 -6.64 -8.56 6.76
N GLY A 483 -6.24 -8.52 8.03
CA GLY A 483 -6.86 -9.33 9.09
C GLY A 483 -8.24 -8.82 9.53
N GLY A 484 -8.68 -7.66 9.02
CA GLY A 484 -9.94 -7.03 9.39
C GLY A 484 -9.90 -6.43 10.79
N HIS A 485 -8.74 -5.91 11.22
CA HIS A 485 -8.55 -5.29 12.54
C HIS A 485 -8.93 -3.80 12.58
N LEU A 486 -9.32 -3.21 11.44
CA LEU A 486 -9.87 -1.87 11.35
C LEU A 486 -11.40 -1.94 11.30
N ASP A 487 -12.08 -1.10 12.08
CA ASP A 487 -13.54 -1.03 12.10
C ASP A 487 -14.09 -0.37 10.83
N LEU A 488 -13.35 0.61 10.31
CA LEU A 488 -13.79 1.47 9.21
C LEU A 488 -12.64 1.92 8.31
N THR A 489 -12.80 1.68 7.03
CA THR A 489 -11.98 2.26 5.95
C THR A 489 -12.82 3.30 5.21
N VAL A 490 -12.32 4.53 5.08
CA VAL A 490 -12.97 5.57 4.27
C VAL A 490 -12.04 6.02 3.14
N LEU A 491 -12.50 5.95 1.89
CA LEU A 491 -11.69 6.30 0.72
C LEU A 491 -12.45 7.05 -0.38
N GLY A 492 -11.72 7.55 -1.38
CA GLY A 492 -12.26 8.21 -2.56
C GLY A 492 -12.47 7.23 -3.74
N ALA A 493 -13.34 7.61 -4.67
CA ALA A 493 -13.64 6.81 -5.87
C ALA A 493 -13.68 7.66 -7.16
N LEU A 494 -13.22 7.04 -8.25
CA LEU A 494 -13.45 7.49 -9.62
C LEU A 494 -14.82 6.99 -10.12
N GLN A 495 -15.14 5.73 -9.84
CA GLN A 495 -16.46 5.12 -10.06
C GLN A 495 -16.80 4.15 -8.93
N ALA A 496 -18.10 3.92 -8.71
CA ALA A 496 -18.62 2.83 -7.89
C ALA A 496 -19.83 2.19 -8.58
N SER A 497 -20.02 0.87 -8.45
CA SER A 497 -21.15 0.15 -9.03
C SER A 497 -22.33 -0.02 -8.06
N SER A 498 -23.52 -0.33 -8.58
CA SER A 498 -24.70 -0.70 -7.79
C SER A 498 -24.43 -1.92 -6.90
N ASN A 499 -23.61 -2.86 -7.35
CA ASN A 499 -23.21 -4.05 -6.60
C ASN A 499 -22.01 -3.84 -5.66
N GLY A 500 -21.55 -2.60 -5.48
CA GLY A 500 -20.47 -2.27 -4.54
C GLY A 500 -19.05 -2.48 -5.07
N ASP A 501 -18.87 -2.60 -6.38
CA ASP A 501 -17.54 -2.53 -6.98
C ASP A 501 -16.99 -1.12 -6.85
N LEU A 502 -15.66 -1.02 -6.74
CA LEU A 502 -14.94 0.25 -6.62
C LEU A 502 -13.89 0.34 -7.71
N ALA A 503 -13.78 1.49 -8.38
CA ALA A 503 -12.62 1.85 -9.21
C ALA A 503 -12.03 3.19 -8.75
N SER A 504 -10.74 3.21 -8.42
CA SER A 504 -10.07 4.39 -7.84
C SER A 504 -8.61 4.63 -8.26
N TRP A 505 -7.92 3.67 -8.90
CA TRP A 505 -6.45 3.70 -9.02
C TRP A 505 -5.87 4.03 -10.40
N ILE A 506 -6.61 3.77 -11.50
CA ILE A 506 -6.11 3.93 -12.86
C ILE A 506 -7.18 4.51 -13.79
N VAL A 507 -6.75 5.32 -14.76
CA VAL A 507 -7.52 5.63 -15.96
C VAL A 507 -6.63 5.29 -17.15
N PRO A 508 -6.90 4.18 -17.89
CA PRO A 508 -6.05 3.73 -18.98
C PRO A 508 -5.72 4.85 -19.98
N GLY A 509 -4.44 4.99 -20.32
CA GLY A 509 -3.92 6.02 -21.22
C GLY A 509 -3.98 7.48 -20.71
N LYS A 510 -4.37 7.72 -19.45
CA LYS A 510 -4.45 9.09 -18.88
C LYS A 510 -3.84 9.26 -17.49
N LEU A 511 -3.95 8.26 -16.62
CA LEU A 511 -3.51 8.33 -15.23
C LEU A 511 -2.98 6.97 -14.78
N LEU A 512 -1.70 6.91 -14.43
CA LEU A 512 -1.04 5.72 -13.89
C LEU A 512 -0.31 6.07 -12.59
N LYS A 513 -1.07 6.21 -11.50
CA LYS A 513 -0.47 6.43 -10.18
C LYS A 513 -0.15 5.14 -9.43
N GLY A 514 -0.81 4.03 -9.78
CA GLY A 514 -0.74 2.77 -9.04
C GLY A 514 -1.81 2.69 -7.94
N MET A 515 -2.04 1.48 -7.44
CA MET A 515 -3.10 1.20 -6.47
C MET A 515 -2.74 1.55 -5.01
N GLY A 516 -1.46 1.73 -4.68
CA GLY A 516 -1.03 1.95 -3.29
C GLY A 516 -1.56 0.85 -2.36
N GLY A 517 -1.97 1.21 -1.14
CA GLY A 517 -2.69 0.32 -0.23
C GLY A 517 -4.18 0.11 -0.54
N ALA A 518 -4.75 0.74 -1.57
CA ALA A 518 -6.21 0.80 -1.75
C ALA A 518 -6.87 -0.58 -1.96
N MET A 519 -6.20 -1.50 -2.66
CA MET A 519 -6.69 -2.87 -2.85
C MET A 519 -6.67 -3.69 -1.55
N ASP A 520 -5.66 -3.52 -0.71
CA ASP A 520 -5.58 -4.20 0.60
C ASP A 520 -6.65 -3.67 1.56
N LEU A 521 -6.87 -2.35 1.56
CA LEU A 521 -7.84 -1.65 2.41
C LEU A 521 -9.29 -2.08 2.14
N VAL A 522 -9.67 -2.27 0.88
CA VAL A 522 -11.05 -2.69 0.51
C VAL A 522 -11.22 -4.20 0.36
N GLY A 523 -10.12 -4.94 0.16
CA GLY A 523 -10.13 -6.40 0.11
C GLY A 523 -10.19 -7.07 1.50
N SER A 524 -10.16 -6.29 2.58
CA SER A 524 -10.14 -6.80 3.95
C SER A 524 -11.51 -7.36 4.40
N PRO A 525 -11.59 -8.65 4.79
CA PRO A 525 -12.82 -9.21 5.34
C PRO A 525 -13.16 -8.58 6.71
N GLY A 526 -14.40 -8.13 6.87
CA GLY A 526 -14.91 -7.61 8.14
C GLY A 526 -14.53 -6.17 8.49
N SER A 527 -13.73 -5.48 7.67
CA SER A 527 -13.57 -4.01 7.73
C SER A 527 -14.71 -3.35 6.93
N ARG A 528 -15.41 -2.37 7.52
CA ARG A 528 -16.46 -1.65 6.81
C ARG A 528 -15.87 -0.63 5.82
N VAL A 529 -16.35 -0.58 4.58
CA VAL A 529 -15.83 0.27 3.52
C VAL A 529 -16.83 1.38 3.16
N VAL A 530 -16.45 2.64 3.43
CA VAL A 530 -17.24 3.83 3.06
C VAL A 530 -16.54 4.63 1.95
N VAL A 531 -17.24 4.85 0.85
CA VAL A 531 -16.76 5.68 -0.26
C VAL A 531 -17.24 7.12 -0.12
N THR A 532 -16.37 8.08 -0.40
CA THR A 532 -16.67 9.51 -0.43
C THR A 532 -16.33 10.10 -1.79
N MET A 533 -17.30 10.73 -2.46
CA MET A 533 -17.12 11.19 -3.84
C MET A 533 -18.10 12.27 -4.25
N ASP A 534 -17.66 13.21 -5.08
CA ASP A 534 -18.58 14.04 -5.89
C ASP A 534 -19.47 13.08 -6.73
N HIS A 535 -20.79 13.28 -6.75
CA HIS A 535 -21.80 12.35 -7.33
C HIS A 535 -21.68 12.18 -8.85
N VAL A 536 -21.34 13.27 -9.53
CA VAL A 536 -21.03 13.34 -10.97
C VAL A 536 -19.63 13.90 -11.19
N ALA A 537 -19.06 13.62 -12.36
CA ALA A 537 -17.85 14.30 -12.83
C ALA A 537 -18.15 15.75 -13.23
N ARG A 538 -17.09 16.55 -13.47
CA ARG A 538 -17.22 17.99 -13.80
C ARG A 538 -17.96 18.29 -15.10
N ASP A 539 -18.01 17.32 -16.00
CA ASP A 539 -18.75 17.35 -17.27
C ASP A 539 -20.19 16.82 -17.14
N GLY A 540 -20.62 16.44 -15.94
CA GLY A 540 -21.93 15.86 -15.67
C GLY A 540 -22.00 14.34 -15.83
N THR A 541 -20.90 13.66 -16.22
CA THR A 541 -20.90 12.20 -16.37
C THR A 541 -21.19 11.52 -15.02
N PRO A 542 -22.13 10.56 -14.94
CA PRO A 542 -22.38 9.78 -13.73
C PRO A 542 -21.14 9.03 -13.25
N LYS A 543 -20.95 8.96 -11.94
CA LYS A 543 -19.89 8.16 -11.31
C LYS A 543 -20.41 6.99 -10.49
N LEU A 544 -21.71 6.97 -10.19
CA LEU A 544 -22.44 5.78 -9.75
C LEU A 544 -23.02 5.14 -11.01
N LEU A 545 -22.75 3.86 -11.21
CA LEU A 545 -23.05 3.11 -12.43
C LEU A 545 -23.64 1.74 -12.07
N ASP A 546 -24.27 1.04 -13.02
CA ASP A 546 -24.64 -0.36 -12.80
C ASP A 546 -23.40 -1.26 -12.77
N GLU A 547 -22.43 -0.98 -13.65
CA GLU A 547 -21.11 -1.62 -13.68
C GLU A 547 -20.01 -0.55 -13.86
N CYS A 548 -18.87 -0.71 -13.19
CA CYS A 548 -17.73 0.19 -13.42
C CYS A 548 -17.09 -0.07 -14.80
N THR A 549 -16.77 1.00 -15.52
CA THR A 549 -16.05 0.94 -16.81
C THR A 549 -14.54 1.15 -16.68
N LEU A 550 -14.08 1.60 -15.50
CA LEU A 550 -12.68 1.66 -15.13
C LEU A 550 -12.23 0.37 -14.40
N PRO A 551 -10.95 -0.02 -14.50
CA PRO A 551 -10.43 -1.19 -13.80
C PRO A 551 -10.66 -1.13 -12.29
N LEU A 552 -11.15 -2.24 -11.74
CA LEU A 552 -11.54 -2.33 -10.33
C LEU A 552 -10.34 -2.23 -9.39
N THR A 553 -10.58 -1.62 -8.23
CA THR A 553 -9.80 -1.68 -6.99
C THR A 553 -10.30 -2.84 -6.12
N GLY A 554 -11.59 -3.15 -6.16
CA GLY A 554 -12.20 -4.29 -5.48
C GLY A 554 -13.60 -4.56 -6.02
N ARG A 555 -13.99 -5.83 -6.02
CA ARG A 555 -15.30 -6.31 -6.49
C ARG A 555 -16.22 -6.57 -5.31
N GLY A 556 -17.42 -5.97 -5.31
CA GLY A 556 -18.40 -6.11 -4.22
C GLY A 556 -17.83 -5.80 -2.83
N VAL A 557 -17.09 -4.70 -2.70
CA VAL A 557 -16.35 -4.33 -1.47
C VAL A 557 -17.04 -3.22 -0.66
N VAL A 558 -17.68 -2.26 -1.32
CA VAL A 558 -18.25 -1.06 -0.68
C VAL A 558 -19.48 -1.41 0.16
N ASP A 559 -19.59 -0.85 1.37
CA ASP A 559 -20.79 -0.95 2.22
C ASP A 559 -21.70 0.28 2.13
N ARG A 560 -21.11 1.47 1.92
CA ARG A 560 -21.86 2.74 1.84
C ARG A 560 -21.15 3.76 0.97
N ILE A 561 -21.91 4.53 0.21
CA ILE A 561 -21.42 5.62 -0.64
C ILE A 561 -22.02 6.94 -0.16
N ILE A 562 -21.17 7.94 0.08
CA ILE A 562 -21.55 9.30 0.50
C ILE A 562 -21.17 10.28 -0.60
N THR A 563 -22.17 10.96 -1.15
CA THR A 563 -21.97 12.02 -2.14
C THR A 563 -22.49 13.37 -1.66
N ASP A 564 -22.30 14.40 -2.47
CA ASP A 564 -22.87 15.72 -2.25
C ASP A 564 -24.40 15.76 -2.46
N MET A 565 -24.97 14.73 -3.09
CA MET A 565 -26.39 14.64 -3.42
C MET A 565 -27.15 13.60 -2.57
N GLY A 566 -26.51 12.53 -2.13
CA GLY A 566 -27.17 11.44 -1.40
C GLY A 566 -26.23 10.55 -0.58
N VAL A 567 -26.81 9.62 0.16
CA VAL A 567 -26.12 8.52 0.83
C VAL A 567 -26.82 7.23 0.48
N PHE A 568 -26.04 6.24 0.08
CA PHE A 568 -26.51 4.97 -0.43
C PHE A 568 -25.85 3.83 0.38
N ASP A 569 -26.62 2.83 0.76
CA ASP A 569 -26.14 1.63 1.44
C ASP A 569 -26.12 0.48 0.44
N VAL A 570 -25.04 -0.30 0.41
CA VAL A 570 -24.85 -1.37 -0.58
C VAL A 570 -25.07 -2.73 0.07
N ASP A 571 -26.11 -3.42 -0.36
CA ASP A 571 -26.42 -4.78 0.05
C ASP A 571 -25.67 -5.82 -0.79
N LYS A 572 -24.39 -6.00 -0.44
CA LYS A 572 -23.46 -6.98 -1.05
C LYS A 572 -23.92 -8.45 -0.95
N GLU A 573 -24.86 -8.76 -0.05
CA GLU A 573 -25.30 -10.13 0.26
C GLU A 573 -26.71 -10.45 -0.27
N GLY A 574 -27.41 -9.50 -0.90
CA GLY A 574 -28.75 -9.72 -1.42
C GLY A 574 -29.86 -9.83 -0.36
N ARG A 575 -29.57 -9.47 0.91
CA ARG A 575 -30.48 -9.60 2.05
C ARG A 575 -31.78 -8.78 1.92
N ASN A 576 -31.75 -7.69 1.16
CA ASN A 576 -32.86 -6.77 0.90
C ASN A 576 -33.18 -6.66 -0.60
N GLY A 577 -32.78 -7.65 -1.41
CA GLY A 577 -32.90 -7.64 -2.88
C GLY A 577 -31.60 -7.34 -3.61
N GLY A 578 -30.53 -6.94 -2.89
CA GLY A 578 -29.21 -6.64 -3.45
C GLY A 578 -29.11 -5.25 -4.09
N GLY A 579 -27.88 -4.80 -4.30
CA GLY A 579 -27.61 -3.52 -4.96
C GLY A 579 -27.48 -2.34 -3.99
N MET A 580 -27.83 -1.14 -4.48
CA MET A 580 -27.61 0.19 -3.88
C MET A 580 -28.91 0.92 -3.55
#